data_AF-A0A399WIT1-F1
#
_entry.id   AF-A0A399WIT1-F1
#
_cell.length_a   1.000
_cell.length_b   1.000
_cell.length_c   1.000
_cell.angle_alpha   90.00
_cell.angle_beta   90.00
_cell.angle_gamma   90.00
#
_symmetry.space_group_name_H-M   'P 1'
#
loop_
_entity.id
_entity.type
_entity.pdbx_description
1 polymer ?
#
loop_
_entity_poly.entity_id
_entity_poly.type
_entity_poly.pdbx_seq_one_letter_code
_entity_poly.pdbx_strand_id
1 'polypeptide(L)'
;MTPKINASPTKEFFISILVRDVKLNAAIADLVDNCVDGALRVRPDGNYEGLKVTLNFNPESFSIEDNCGGIPAETAINYAFRFGRPSDMPKTLGSVGQFGVGMKRSLFKIGSFFNIVSISENSDFILEIDVDDWRSKLGPDGKELWEFEFTQLNLDTSHDAANWGTSITVTKLHDEIAVEFGYENFRLRLIDDLKNKHEESLTKGLEIEVNGFTLAHDEAKLISGFSIKPIKIVRNIDLPGKPVIRVEIYAGIVKDSDPEQSGWYVSCNGRLILRADKTRVTGWDEQYENVKIPKAHGQFARFRGYLRFTCDDADLLPWNTTKSEINEESNVYQAIKPEMILAMRQVIDFLNKLDSELDSDDRLLTDAVRSSAEVKLSSISERAKFDFPTPPTTPPKPKVRTISYQMPSERVERAMELLNASTLKEVGTETFDYFMRMEDDESAE
;
A
#
# COMPACT_ATOMS: atom_id res chain seq x y z
N MET A 1 -55.45 -5.21 15.53
CA MET A 1 -54.03 -4.84 15.40
C MET A 1 -53.47 -5.62 14.24
N THR A 2 -52.83 -4.96 13.27
CA THR A 2 -52.10 -5.65 12.20
C THR A 2 -50.90 -6.35 12.82
N PRO A 3 -50.68 -7.66 12.60
CA PRO A 3 -49.50 -8.35 13.10
C PRO A 3 -48.24 -7.68 12.54
N LYS A 4 -47.28 -7.36 13.41
CA LYS A 4 -45.96 -6.84 13.02
C LYS A 4 -45.00 -8.00 12.83
N ILE A 5 -44.16 -7.94 11.80
CA ILE A 5 -43.12 -8.93 11.52
C ILE A 5 -41.80 -8.40 12.09
N ASN A 6 -41.04 -9.25 12.80
CA ASN A 6 -39.69 -8.92 13.24
C ASN A 6 -38.71 -9.16 12.08
N ALA A 7 -38.08 -8.10 11.59
CA ALA A 7 -37.07 -8.14 10.53
C ALA A 7 -35.64 -7.90 11.05
N SER A 8 -35.44 -7.97 12.38
CA SER A 8 -34.10 -7.84 12.96
C SER A 8 -33.22 -9.02 12.56
N PRO A 9 -31.93 -8.82 12.25
CA PRO A 9 -31.02 -9.91 11.96
C PRO A 9 -30.82 -10.77 13.22
N THR A 10 -30.61 -12.07 13.04
CA THR A 10 -30.19 -12.96 14.13
C THR A 10 -28.71 -12.77 14.43
N LYS A 11 -28.28 -13.01 15.68
CA LYS A 11 -26.86 -13.00 16.07
C LYS A 11 -26.01 -13.90 15.18
N GLU A 12 -26.54 -15.08 14.84
CA GLU A 12 -25.87 -16.06 13.99
C GLU A 12 -25.62 -15.51 12.58
N PHE A 13 -26.67 -14.97 11.96
CA PHE A 13 -26.56 -14.38 10.63
C PHE A 13 -25.59 -13.20 10.63
N PHE A 14 -25.67 -12.34 11.64
CA PHE A 14 -24.80 -11.19 11.78
C PHE A 14 -23.32 -11.59 11.91
N ILE A 15 -23.00 -12.53 12.81
CA ILE A 15 -21.62 -13.01 12.96
C ILE A 15 -21.12 -13.62 11.65
N SER A 16 -21.93 -14.46 11.00
CA SER A 16 -21.53 -15.12 9.76
C SER A 16 -21.16 -14.12 8.65
N ILE A 17 -21.96 -13.06 8.47
CA ILE A 17 -21.65 -12.00 7.49
C ILE A 17 -20.38 -11.25 7.87
N LEU A 18 -20.17 -10.98 9.16
CA LEU A 18 -19.04 -10.18 9.61
C LEU A 18 -17.69 -10.87 9.32
N VAL A 19 -17.62 -12.19 9.48
CA VAL A 19 -16.34 -12.94 9.46
C VAL A 19 -16.08 -13.72 8.17
N ARG A 20 -17.12 -14.05 7.39
CA ARG A 20 -17.03 -15.02 6.28
C ARG A 20 -15.96 -14.66 5.23
N ASP A 21 -15.89 -13.40 4.82
CA ASP A 21 -15.02 -12.96 3.72
C ASP A 21 -13.72 -12.31 4.21
N VAL A 22 -13.45 -12.34 5.51
CA VAL A 22 -12.24 -11.73 6.09
C VAL A 22 -11.15 -12.76 6.30
N LYS A 23 -10.00 -12.50 5.69
CA LYS A 23 -8.76 -13.27 5.87
C LYS A 23 -8.24 -13.11 7.29
N LEU A 24 -7.71 -14.19 7.87
CA LEU A 24 -7.15 -14.19 9.23
C LEU A 24 -6.07 -13.12 9.43
N ASN A 25 -5.11 -12.98 8.50
CA ASN A 25 -4.08 -11.94 8.58
C ASN A 25 -4.66 -10.52 8.59
N ALA A 26 -5.76 -10.28 7.85
CA ALA A 26 -6.40 -8.97 7.80
C ALA A 26 -7.13 -8.68 9.12
N ALA A 27 -7.80 -9.69 9.69
CA ALA A 27 -8.37 -9.62 11.03
C ALA A 27 -7.31 -9.30 12.11
N ILE A 28 -6.14 -9.97 12.09
CA ILE A 28 -5.09 -9.67 13.06
C ILE A 28 -4.53 -8.25 12.85
N ALA A 29 -4.33 -7.81 11.61
CA ALA A 29 -3.90 -6.44 11.31
C ALA A 29 -4.91 -5.39 11.81
N ASP A 30 -6.22 -5.68 11.78
CA ASP A 30 -7.24 -4.80 12.36
C ASP A 30 -7.09 -4.64 13.89
N LEU A 31 -6.52 -5.63 14.59
CA LEU A 31 -6.22 -5.52 16.03
C LEU A 31 -5.00 -4.62 16.25
N VAL A 32 -3.94 -4.80 15.45
CA VAL A 32 -2.74 -3.95 15.48
C VAL A 32 -3.07 -2.50 15.12
N ASP A 33 -3.99 -2.26 14.19
CA ASP A 33 -4.51 -0.92 13.88
C ASP A 33 -5.05 -0.21 15.14
N ASN A 34 -5.74 -0.92 16.03
CA ASN A 34 -6.25 -0.32 17.28
C ASN A 34 -5.11 0.04 18.24
N CYS A 35 -4.04 -0.77 18.28
CA CYS A 35 -2.84 -0.45 19.05
C CYS A 35 -2.12 0.78 18.48
N VAL A 36 -2.06 0.93 17.15
CA VAL A 36 -1.52 2.12 16.47
C VAL A 36 -2.37 3.36 16.77
N ASP A 37 -3.69 3.23 16.77
CA ASP A 37 -4.60 4.33 17.16
C ASP A 37 -4.44 4.71 18.64
N GLY A 38 -4.15 3.72 19.50
CA GLY A 38 -3.72 3.93 20.88
C GLY A 38 -2.44 4.75 20.96
N ALA A 39 -1.41 4.34 20.20
CA ALA A 39 -0.13 5.02 20.17
C ALA A 39 -0.27 6.47 19.71
N LEU A 40 -1.04 6.73 18.64
CA LEU A 40 -1.31 8.07 18.13
C LEU A 40 -2.03 8.95 19.17
N ARG A 41 -2.96 8.38 19.95
CA ARG A 41 -3.67 9.11 21.00
C ARG A 41 -2.73 9.53 22.14
N VAL A 42 -1.80 8.66 22.53
CA VAL A 42 -0.83 8.92 23.61
C VAL A 42 0.35 9.78 23.14
N ARG A 43 0.69 9.71 21.85
CA ARG A 43 1.81 10.41 21.20
C ARG A 43 1.34 11.06 19.88
N PRO A 44 0.59 12.18 19.95
CA PRO A 44 0.08 12.86 18.75
C PRO A 44 1.19 13.46 17.87
N ASP A 45 2.39 13.65 18.43
CA ASP A 45 3.59 14.07 17.70
C ASP A 45 4.12 12.99 16.75
N GLY A 46 3.65 11.75 16.88
CA GLY A 46 4.02 10.63 16.04
C GLY A 46 5.36 10.01 16.40
N ASN A 47 5.92 10.29 17.59
CA ASN A 47 7.06 9.55 18.11
C ASN A 47 6.57 8.40 19.00
N TYR A 48 6.70 7.17 18.50
CA TYR A 48 6.23 5.96 19.15
C TYR A 48 7.34 5.19 19.87
N GLU A 49 8.54 5.77 20.01
CA GLU A 49 9.63 5.17 20.78
C GLU A 49 9.19 4.76 22.20
N GLY A 50 9.49 3.51 22.56
CA GLY A 50 9.11 2.91 23.85
C GLY A 50 7.69 2.33 23.89
N LEU A 51 6.89 2.50 22.84
CA LEU A 51 5.63 1.80 22.67
C LEU A 51 5.85 0.46 21.97
N LYS A 52 5.11 -0.57 22.39
CA LYS A 52 5.25 -1.95 21.93
C LYS A 52 3.90 -2.63 21.77
N VAL A 53 3.80 -3.47 20.74
CA VAL A 53 2.71 -4.42 20.50
C VAL A 53 3.30 -5.82 20.42
N THR A 54 2.82 -6.75 21.23
CA THR A 54 3.27 -8.15 21.26
C THR A 54 2.12 -9.05 20.87
N LEU A 55 2.32 -9.87 19.84
CA LEU A 55 1.37 -10.88 19.40
C LEU A 55 1.94 -12.26 19.70
N ASN A 56 1.15 -13.13 20.34
CA ASN A 56 1.50 -14.53 20.55
C ASN A 56 0.36 -15.44 20.08
N PHE A 57 0.68 -16.53 19.40
CA PHE A 57 -0.31 -17.52 19.01
C PHE A 57 0.28 -18.92 18.87
N ASN A 58 -0.57 -19.90 19.11
CA ASN A 58 -0.33 -21.33 18.96
C ASN A 58 -1.69 -22.03 18.72
N PRO A 59 -1.74 -23.36 18.53
CA PRO A 59 -3.01 -24.06 18.30
C PRO A 59 -4.03 -23.98 19.44
N GLU A 60 -3.64 -23.53 20.64
CA GLU A 60 -4.51 -23.43 21.81
C GLU A 60 -5.02 -22.00 22.05
N SER A 61 -4.30 -20.96 21.59
CA SER A 61 -4.64 -19.58 21.91
C SER A 61 -4.01 -18.55 20.98
N PHE A 62 -4.59 -17.36 21.00
CA PHE A 62 -4.04 -16.12 20.44
C PHE A 62 -4.07 -15.03 21.51
N SER A 63 -3.03 -14.22 21.61
CA SER A 63 -3.01 -12.99 22.39
C SER A 63 -2.37 -11.83 21.65
N ILE A 64 -2.85 -10.63 21.95
CA ILE A 64 -2.23 -9.36 21.57
C ILE A 64 -2.22 -8.44 22.78
N GLU A 65 -1.06 -7.86 23.05
CA GLU A 65 -0.80 -6.99 24.20
C GLU A 65 -0.10 -5.73 23.73
N ASP A 66 -0.55 -4.56 24.19
CA ASP A 66 0.09 -3.28 23.92
C ASP A 66 0.21 -2.41 25.18
N ASN A 67 1.16 -1.48 25.16
CA ASN A 67 1.28 -0.40 26.16
C ASN A 67 0.82 0.97 25.61
N CYS A 68 -0.09 0.96 24.63
CA CYS A 68 -0.49 2.12 23.84
C CYS A 68 -1.68 2.88 24.43
N GLY A 69 -1.70 3.06 25.76
CA GLY A 69 -2.65 3.96 26.44
C GLY A 69 -3.98 3.36 26.89
N GLY A 70 -4.26 2.09 26.55
CA GLY A 70 -5.51 1.42 26.92
C GLY A 70 -6.78 1.99 26.29
N ILE A 71 -7.90 1.31 26.49
CA ILE A 71 -9.24 1.70 26.06
C ILE A 71 -9.93 2.32 27.28
N PRO A 72 -10.31 3.61 27.25
CA PRO A 72 -11.09 4.20 28.33
C PRO A 72 -12.44 3.49 28.47
N ALA A 73 -12.90 3.26 29.70
CA ALA A 73 -14.14 2.57 29.99
C ALA A 73 -15.36 3.24 29.34
N GLU A 74 -15.43 4.58 29.31
CA GLU A 74 -16.49 5.30 28.58
C GLU A 74 -16.48 4.98 27.08
N THR A 75 -15.29 4.81 26.49
CA THR A 75 -15.16 4.37 25.09
C THR A 75 -15.62 2.92 24.95
N ALA A 76 -15.32 2.05 25.91
CA ALA A 76 -15.77 0.66 25.90
C ALA A 76 -17.30 0.54 25.96
N ILE A 77 -17.93 1.25 26.90
CA ILE A 77 -19.38 1.28 27.13
C ILE A 77 -20.13 1.82 25.90
N ASN A 78 -19.65 2.93 25.34
CA ASN A 78 -20.40 3.65 24.30
C ASN A 78 -20.03 3.24 22.87
N TYR A 79 -18.86 2.63 22.65
CA TYR A 79 -18.30 2.45 21.31
C TYR A 79 -17.62 1.10 21.05
N ALA A 80 -16.67 0.68 21.89
CA ALA A 80 -15.76 -0.42 21.54
C ALA A 80 -16.48 -1.76 21.30
N PHE A 81 -17.64 -1.96 21.93
CA PHE A 81 -18.44 -3.19 21.80
C PHE A 81 -19.78 -3.02 21.09
N ARG A 82 -20.13 -1.81 20.63
CA ARG A 82 -21.29 -1.59 19.76
C ARG A 82 -21.00 -2.02 18.32
N PHE A 83 -22.01 -2.53 17.62
CA PHE A 83 -21.89 -2.91 16.22
C PHE A 83 -22.12 -1.69 15.32
N GLY A 84 -21.03 -1.15 14.78
CA GLY A 84 -21.02 0.12 14.07
C GLY A 84 -20.79 1.32 14.98
N ARG A 85 -20.21 2.40 14.43
CA ARG A 85 -19.95 3.65 15.15
C ARG A 85 -21.22 4.51 15.21
N PRO A 86 -21.68 4.95 16.40
CA PRO A 86 -22.71 6.00 16.50
C PRO A 86 -22.24 7.30 15.85
N SER A 87 -23.13 8.01 15.15
CA SER A 87 -22.77 9.23 14.39
C SER A 87 -22.40 10.44 15.25
N ASP A 88 -22.70 10.40 16.53
CA ASP A 88 -22.54 11.47 17.53
C ASP A 88 -21.26 11.36 18.38
N MET A 89 -20.46 10.31 18.21
CA MET A 89 -19.26 10.08 19.04
C MET A 89 -18.02 10.81 18.52
N PRO A 90 -17.13 11.30 19.42
CA PRO A 90 -15.88 11.95 19.05
C PRO A 90 -15.00 11.04 18.18
N LYS A 91 -14.44 11.58 17.09
CA LYS A 91 -13.49 10.87 16.22
C LYS A 91 -12.07 11.00 16.76
N THR A 92 -11.30 9.91 16.73
CA THR A 92 -9.85 10.00 16.91
C THR A 92 -9.28 10.53 15.61
N LEU A 93 -8.74 11.75 15.65
CA LEU A 93 -8.23 12.42 14.46
C LEU A 93 -7.07 11.61 13.86
N GLY A 94 -7.13 11.33 12.57
CA GLY A 94 -6.07 10.62 11.86
C GLY A 94 -6.01 9.12 12.15
N SER A 95 -7.01 8.55 12.82
CA SER A 95 -7.02 7.12 13.15
C SER A 95 -7.23 6.22 11.95
N VAL A 96 -6.79 4.96 12.08
CA VAL A 96 -6.99 3.88 11.10
C VAL A 96 -8.32 3.16 11.37
N GLY A 97 -8.65 2.92 12.64
CA GLY A 97 -9.89 2.29 13.08
C GLY A 97 -11.03 3.30 13.23
N GLN A 98 -12.02 3.26 12.32
CA GLN A 98 -13.24 4.10 12.45
C GLN A 98 -14.57 3.37 12.26
N PHE A 99 -14.63 2.28 11.46
CA PHE A 99 -15.88 1.55 11.20
C PHE A 99 -16.50 0.90 12.44
N GLY A 100 -15.73 0.80 13.54
CA GLY A 100 -16.21 0.21 14.79
C GLY A 100 -16.55 -1.28 14.66
N VAL A 101 -16.04 -1.98 13.63
CA VAL A 101 -16.28 -3.42 13.41
C VAL A 101 -14.99 -4.26 13.41
N GLY A 102 -13.83 -3.64 13.16
CA GLY A 102 -12.54 -4.34 13.00
C GLY A 102 -12.23 -5.31 14.14
N MET A 103 -12.09 -4.79 15.38
CA MET A 103 -11.79 -5.61 16.55
C MET A 103 -12.76 -6.79 16.73
N LYS A 104 -14.07 -6.56 16.67
CA LYS A 104 -15.11 -7.59 16.87
C LYS A 104 -15.06 -8.64 15.76
N ARG A 105 -14.88 -8.21 14.51
CA ARG A 105 -14.70 -9.09 13.35
C ARG A 105 -13.49 -9.98 13.54
N SER A 106 -12.38 -9.44 14.06
CA SER A 106 -11.18 -10.21 14.36
C SER A 106 -11.41 -11.23 15.46
N LEU A 107 -12.00 -10.81 16.58
CA LEU A 107 -12.31 -11.69 17.71
C LEU A 107 -13.20 -12.87 17.28
N PHE A 108 -14.31 -12.59 16.61
CA PHE A 108 -15.21 -13.63 16.11
C PHE A 108 -14.59 -14.51 15.02
N LYS A 109 -13.67 -13.98 14.21
CA LYS A 109 -12.95 -14.77 13.20
C LYS A 109 -11.94 -15.72 13.84
N ILE A 110 -11.35 -15.37 14.98
CA ILE A 110 -10.31 -16.16 15.65
C ILE A 110 -10.91 -17.26 16.52
N GLY A 111 -11.94 -16.94 17.32
CA GLY A 111 -12.54 -17.91 18.25
C GLY A 111 -13.86 -17.49 18.87
N SER A 112 -14.35 -18.30 19.80
CA SER A 112 -15.63 -18.11 20.49
C SER A 112 -15.50 -17.75 21.98
N PHE A 113 -14.28 -17.66 22.51
CA PHE A 113 -14.05 -17.16 23.86
C PHE A 113 -12.90 -16.17 23.87
N PHE A 114 -13.17 -14.96 24.33
CA PHE A 114 -12.16 -13.91 24.43
C PHE A 114 -12.25 -13.12 25.73
N ASN A 115 -11.09 -12.78 26.26
CA ASN A 115 -10.87 -11.96 27.44
C ASN A 115 -10.16 -10.67 27.03
N ILE A 116 -10.68 -9.53 27.46
CA ILE A 116 -10.13 -8.21 27.19
C ILE A 116 -9.88 -7.52 28.52
N VAL A 117 -8.62 -7.20 28.78
CA VAL A 117 -8.19 -6.42 29.94
C VAL A 117 -7.66 -5.11 29.41
N SER A 118 -8.13 -3.99 29.93
CA SER A 118 -7.65 -2.68 29.50
C SER A 118 -7.49 -1.74 30.68
N ILE A 119 -6.34 -1.07 30.71
CA ILE A 119 -5.96 -0.09 31.73
C ILE A 119 -5.65 1.21 30.99
N SER A 120 -6.40 2.26 31.31
CA SER A 120 -6.25 3.61 30.74
C SER A 120 -5.96 4.62 31.86
N GLU A 121 -5.76 5.88 31.50
CA GLU A 121 -5.43 6.95 32.47
C GLU A 121 -6.36 7.00 33.68
N ASN A 122 -7.67 6.90 33.48
CA ASN A 122 -8.68 7.12 34.52
C ASN A 122 -9.71 5.98 34.65
N SER A 123 -9.42 4.81 34.07
CA SER A 123 -10.32 3.66 34.19
C SER A 123 -9.63 2.36 33.81
N ASP A 124 -10.14 1.25 34.35
CA ASP A 124 -9.80 -0.10 33.94
C ASP A 124 -11.05 -0.98 33.84
N PHE A 125 -10.99 -1.97 32.97
CA PHE A 125 -12.05 -2.96 32.86
C PHE A 125 -11.51 -4.33 32.44
N ILE A 126 -12.32 -5.34 32.76
CA ILE A 126 -12.17 -6.71 32.28
C ILE A 126 -13.49 -7.12 31.64
N LEU A 127 -13.40 -7.65 30.42
CA LEU A 127 -14.54 -8.18 29.68
C LEU A 127 -14.22 -9.59 29.21
N GLU A 128 -14.97 -10.55 29.75
CA GLU A 128 -14.92 -11.95 29.32
C GLU A 128 -16.18 -12.28 28.53
N ILE A 129 -16.01 -12.77 27.30
CA ILE A 129 -17.12 -13.11 26.43
C ILE A 129 -16.97 -14.54 25.94
N ASP A 130 -17.96 -15.35 26.28
CA ASP A 130 -18.26 -16.62 25.61
C ASP A 130 -19.36 -16.35 24.57
N VAL A 131 -19.01 -16.48 23.29
CA VAL A 131 -19.89 -16.18 22.15
C VAL A 131 -21.06 -17.15 22.11
N ASP A 132 -20.86 -18.41 22.48
CA ASP A 132 -21.91 -19.43 22.44
C ASP A 132 -22.93 -19.18 23.56
N ASP A 133 -22.47 -18.84 24.76
CA ASP A 133 -23.34 -18.38 25.85
C ASP A 133 -24.11 -17.11 25.44
N TRP A 134 -23.41 -16.10 24.95
CA TRP A 134 -24.01 -14.84 24.51
C TRP A 134 -25.06 -15.03 23.42
N ARG A 135 -24.81 -15.91 22.45
CA ARG A 135 -25.78 -16.25 21.39
C ARG A 135 -27.09 -16.80 21.94
N SER A 136 -27.02 -17.57 23.02
CA SER A 136 -28.19 -18.19 23.66
C SER A 136 -29.02 -17.24 24.53
N LYS A 137 -28.46 -16.09 24.94
CA LYS A 137 -29.14 -15.14 25.83
C LYS A 137 -30.34 -14.47 25.16
N LEU A 138 -31.48 -14.55 25.83
CA LEU A 138 -32.74 -13.89 25.48
C LEU A 138 -33.12 -12.84 26.54
N GLY A 139 -33.67 -11.73 26.10
CA GLY A 139 -34.24 -10.70 26.97
C GLY A 139 -35.62 -11.09 27.53
N PRO A 140 -36.20 -10.25 28.41
CA PRO A 140 -37.51 -10.50 29.02
C PRO A 140 -38.67 -10.62 28.03
N ASP A 141 -38.50 -10.09 26.82
CA ASP A 141 -39.47 -10.16 25.72
C ASP A 141 -39.30 -11.40 24.83
N GLY A 142 -38.40 -12.31 25.21
CA GLY A 142 -38.10 -13.55 24.48
C GLY A 142 -37.26 -13.35 23.21
N LYS A 143 -36.72 -12.15 22.97
CA LYS A 143 -35.85 -11.86 21.82
C LYS A 143 -34.38 -11.96 22.19
N GLU A 144 -33.51 -12.13 21.19
CA GLU A 144 -32.05 -12.14 21.39
C GLU A 144 -31.55 -10.89 22.13
N LEU A 145 -30.78 -11.09 23.21
CA LEU A 145 -30.23 -10.00 24.03
C LEU A 145 -28.89 -9.52 23.48
N TRP A 146 -28.83 -8.33 22.88
CA TRP A 146 -27.64 -7.78 22.23
C TRP A 146 -26.76 -6.96 23.18
N GLU A 147 -26.37 -7.55 24.32
CA GLU A 147 -25.63 -6.87 25.37
C GLU A 147 -24.42 -7.71 25.82
N PHE A 148 -23.37 -7.02 26.26
CA PHE A 148 -22.21 -7.61 26.92
C PHE A 148 -22.09 -7.02 28.32
N GLU A 149 -21.62 -7.79 29.28
CA GLU A 149 -21.46 -7.39 30.67
C GLU A 149 -19.98 -7.39 31.04
N PHE A 150 -19.51 -6.33 31.69
CA PHE A 150 -18.15 -6.29 32.22
C PHE A 150 -18.02 -7.27 33.38
N THR A 151 -16.94 -8.05 33.37
CA THR A 151 -16.54 -8.87 34.53
C THR A 151 -16.02 -7.98 35.66
N GLN A 152 -15.29 -6.92 35.29
CA GLN A 152 -14.84 -5.87 36.19
C GLN A 152 -14.90 -4.52 35.48
N LEU A 153 -15.32 -3.48 36.20
CA LEU A 153 -15.36 -2.12 35.70
C LEU A 153 -15.04 -1.15 36.85
N ASN A 154 -13.95 -0.42 36.71
CA ASN A 154 -13.60 0.67 37.61
C ASN A 154 -13.58 1.98 36.82
N LEU A 155 -14.50 2.87 37.18
CA LEU A 155 -14.53 4.24 36.70
C LEU A 155 -13.73 5.13 37.67
N ASP A 156 -13.22 6.25 37.17
CA ASP A 156 -12.55 7.28 37.97
C ASP A 156 -11.34 6.77 38.77
N THR A 157 -10.65 5.73 38.26
CA THR A 157 -9.46 5.14 38.88
C THR A 157 -8.23 5.55 38.08
N SER A 158 -7.37 6.37 38.68
CA SER A 158 -6.16 6.86 38.02
C SER A 158 -5.05 5.82 38.06
N HIS A 159 -4.42 5.59 36.91
CA HIS A 159 -3.32 4.62 36.74
C HIS A 159 -2.06 5.29 36.24
N ASP A 160 -0.89 4.85 36.74
CA ASP A 160 0.39 5.29 36.22
C ASP A 160 0.55 4.95 34.73
N ALA A 161 1.14 5.87 33.96
CA ALA A 161 1.32 5.71 32.51
C ALA A 161 2.12 4.44 32.12
N ALA A 162 2.95 3.92 33.02
CA ALA A 162 3.68 2.67 32.83
C ALA A 162 2.77 1.43 32.79
N ASN A 163 1.56 1.52 33.33
CA ASN A 163 0.58 0.44 33.38
C ASN A 163 -0.50 0.56 32.30
N TRP A 164 -0.49 1.62 31.49
CA TRP A 164 -1.48 1.79 30.45
C TRP A 164 -1.27 0.76 29.35
N GLY A 165 -2.36 0.17 28.88
CA GLY A 165 -2.29 -0.86 27.87
C GLY A 165 -3.58 -1.64 27.69
N THR A 166 -3.60 -2.49 26.68
CA THR A 166 -4.68 -3.44 26.44
C THR A 166 -4.10 -4.82 26.20
N SER A 167 -4.71 -5.83 26.80
CA SER A 167 -4.44 -7.24 26.55
C SER A 167 -5.72 -7.90 26.06
N ILE A 168 -5.63 -8.60 24.95
CA ILE A 168 -6.71 -9.41 24.39
C ILE A 168 -6.21 -10.84 24.27
N THR A 169 -6.96 -11.80 24.81
CA THR A 169 -6.65 -13.23 24.73
C THR A 169 -7.84 -14.01 24.21
N VAL A 170 -7.62 -14.94 23.29
CA VAL A 170 -8.62 -15.83 22.68
C VAL A 170 -8.18 -17.27 22.88
N THR A 171 -9.00 -18.14 23.49
CA THR A 171 -8.62 -19.54 23.85
C THR A 171 -9.50 -20.61 23.21
N LYS A 172 -10.82 -20.38 23.04
CA LYS A 172 -11.67 -21.28 22.24
C LYS A 172 -11.54 -20.94 20.75
N LEU A 173 -10.40 -21.28 20.16
CA LEU A 173 -10.15 -21.04 18.73
C LEU A 173 -11.09 -21.89 17.86
N HIS A 174 -11.46 -21.38 16.69
CA HIS A 174 -12.12 -22.21 15.69
C HIS A 174 -11.13 -23.23 15.13
N ASP A 175 -11.58 -24.46 14.84
CA ASP A 175 -10.72 -25.58 14.44
C ASP A 175 -9.77 -25.24 13.28
N GLU A 176 -10.27 -24.53 12.26
CA GLU A 176 -9.47 -24.10 11.11
C GLU A 176 -8.34 -23.12 11.50
N ILE A 177 -8.61 -22.25 12.48
CA ILE A 177 -7.67 -21.23 12.96
C ILE A 177 -6.62 -21.85 13.87
N ALA A 178 -7.02 -22.77 14.75
CA ALA A 178 -6.10 -23.54 15.59
C ALA A 178 -5.06 -24.29 14.74
N VAL A 179 -5.51 -24.91 13.65
CA VAL A 179 -4.62 -25.58 12.69
C VAL A 179 -3.72 -24.55 11.98
N GLU A 180 -4.26 -23.42 11.52
CA GLU A 180 -3.47 -22.40 10.82
C GLU A 180 -2.38 -21.78 11.72
N PHE A 181 -2.68 -21.52 13.00
CA PHE A 181 -1.71 -21.05 13.99
C PHE A 181 -0.60 -22.06 14.32
N GLY A 182 -0.81 -23.35 14.03
CA GLY A 182 0.23 -24.36 14.13
C GLY A 182 1.28 -24.31 13.00
N TYR A 183 1.03 -23.57 11.91
CA TYR A 183 1.92 -23.54 10.76
C TYR A 183 2.93 -22.38 10.82
N GLU A 184 4.21 -22.72 10.67
CA GLU A 184 5.29 -21.73 10.55
C GLU A 184 5.09 -20.78 9.37
N ASN A 185 4.59 -21.29 8.24
CA ASN A 185 4.31 -20.47 7.06
C ASN A 185 3.22 -19.42 7.31
N PHE A 186 2.29 -19.66 8.24
CA PHE A 186 1.34 -18.63 8.64
C PHE A 186 2.06 -17.51 9.38
N ARG A 187 2.93 -17.84 10.35
CA ARG A 187 3.74 -16.86 11.08
C ARG A 187 4.55 -15.97 10.14
N LEU A 188 5.26 -16.55 9.18
CA LEU A 188 6.06 -15.80 8.20
C LEU A 188 5.19 -14.86 7.34
N ARG A 189 4.03 -15.33 6.87
CA ARG A 189 3.08 -14.49 6.11
C ARG A 189 2.53 -13.34 6.95
N LEU A 190 2.19 -13.59 8.23
CA LEU A 190 1.69 -12.57 9.13
C LEU A 190 2.76 -11.51 9.44
N ILE A 191 4.00 -11.94 9.66
CA ILE A 191 5.16 -11.05 9.86
C ILE A 191 5.34 -10.12 8.66
N ASP A 192 5.36 -10.67 7.43
CA ASP A 192 5.49 -9.86 6.20
C ASP A 192 4.29 -8.91 6.03
N ASP A 193 3.06 -9.41 6.24
CA ASP A 193 1.86 -8.59 6.17
C ASP A 193 1.92 -7.41 7.16
N LEU A 194 2.20 -7.65 8.45
CA LEU A 194 2.25 -6.61 9.46
C LEU A 194 3.39 -5.61 9.22
N LYS A 195 4.57 -6.11 8.81
CA LYS A 195 5.72 -5.26 8.45
C LYS A 195 5.34 -4.26 7.36
N ASN A 196 4.73 -4.73 6.29
CA ASN A 196 4.36 -3.88 5.15
C ASN A 196 3.19 -2.94 5.52
N LYS A 197 2.17 -3.47 6.19
CA LYS A 197 0.94 -2.74 6.52
C LYS A 197 1.18 -1.56 7.46
N HIS A 198 2.11 -1.70 8.40
CA HIS A 198 2.41 -0.73 9.46
C HIS A 198 3.81 -0.11 9.32
N GLU A 199 4.37 -0.07 8.09
CA GLU A 199 5.71 0.48 7.81
C GLU A 199 5.92 1.87 8.44
N GLU A 200 4.91 2.76 8.33
CA GLU A 200 5.00 4.10 8.89
C GLU A 200 5.05 4.10 10.43
N SER A 201 4.21 3.31 11.09
CA SER A 201 4.23 3.20 12.56
C SER A 201 5.55 2.62 13.08
N LEU A 202 6.10 1.61 12.39
CA LEU A 202 7.40 1.05 12.71
C LEU A 202 8.53 2.09 12.51
N THR A 203 8.47 2.87 11.43
CA THR A 203 9.42 3.98 11.17
C THR A 203 9.36 5.06 12.23
N LYS A 204 8.17 5.28 12.81
CA LYS A 204 7.92 6.19 13.92
C LYS A 204 8.36 5.64 15.29
N GLY A 205 8.91 4.42 15.33
CA GLY A 205 9.49 3.83 16.54
C GLY A 205 8.60 2.85 17.30
N LEU A 206 7.40 2.52 16.78
CA LEU A 206 6.54 1.50 17.40
C LEU A 206 7.20 0.12 17.24
N GLU A 207 7.43 -0.58 18.33
CA GLU A 207 7.90 -1.97 18.29
C GLU A 207 6.72 -2.91 18.08
N ILE A 208 6.80 -3.81 17.11
CA ILE A 208 5.82 -4.89 16.93
C ILE A 208 6.57 -6.22 17.00
N GLU A 209 6.10 -7.14 17.83
CA GLU A 209 6.68 -8.47 18.02
C GLU A 209 5.64 -9.56 17.73
N VAL A 210 6.03 -10.62 17.03
CA VAL A 210 5.16 -11.76 16.69
C VAL A 210 5.84 -13.07 17.10
N ASN A 211 5.29 -13.78 18.09
CA ASN A 211 5.85 -15.01 18.65
C ASN A 211 7.36 -14.89 18.97
N GLY A 212 7.76 -13.79 19.64
CA GLY A 212 9.16 -13.52 19.97
C GLY A 212 10.00 -12.90 18.86
N PHE A 213 9.46 -12.71 17.64
CA PHE A 213 10.17 -12.09 16.53
C PHE A 213 9.80 -10.61 16.40
N THR A 214 10.75 -9.72 16.70
CA THR A 214 10.58 -8.27 16.52
C THR A 214 10.64 -7.90 15.03
N LEU A 215 9.61 -7.18 14.55
CA LEU A 215 9.54 -6.72 13.17
C LEU A 215 10.59 -5.64 12.90
N ALA A 216 11.43 -5.88 11.90
CA ALA A 216 12.33 -4.86 11.36
C ALA A 216 11.62 -4.04 10.29
N HIS A 217 11.87 -2.73 10.24
CA HIS A 217 11.36 -1.85 9.18
C HIS A 217 12.49 -1.33 8.30
N ASP A 218 12.19 -1.20 7.02
CA ASP A 218 13.06 -0.55 6.04
C ASP A 218 12.33 0.71 5.60
N GLU A 219 12.87 1.88 5.93
CA GLU A 219 12.23 3.14 5.56
C GLU A 219 12.31 3.35 4.04
N ALA A 220 11.18 3.70 3.43
CA ALA A 220 11.09 4.04 2.01
C ALA A 220 12.11 5.11 1.58
N LYS A 221 12.85 4.80 0.49
CA LYS A 221 13.88 5.66 -0.09
C LYS A 221 13.72 5.78 -1.60
N LEU A 222 14.16 6.93 -2.12
CA LEU A 222 14.38 7.17 -3.55
C LEU A 222 15.80 7.67 -3.74
N ILE A 223 16.35 7.53 -4.94
CA ILE A 223 17.63 8.18 -5.23
C ILE A 223 17.40 9.67 -5.50
N SER A 224 18.33 10.49 -4.99
CA SER A 224 18.39 11.92 -5.25
C SER A 224 19.85 12.37 -5.29
N GLY A 225 20.16 13.30 -6.18
CA GLY A 225 21.50 13.83 -6.37
C GLY A 225 21.48 15.13 -7.15
N PHE A 226 22.67 15.59 -7.56
CA PHE A 226 22.78 16.79 -8.40
C PHE A 226 22.00 16.62 -9.72
N SER A 227 22.13 15.44 -10.31
CA SER A 227 21.64 15.10 -11.65
C SER A 227 20.25 14.48 -11.66
N ILE A 228 19.94 13.56 -10.73
CA ILE A 228 18.63 12.90 -10.65
C ILE A 228 17.87 13.46 -9.46
N LYS A 229 16.64 13.88 -9.71
CA LYS A 229 15.86 14.61 -8.73
C LYS A 229 14.43 14.06 -8.77
N PRO A 230 13.95 13.38 -7.71
CA PRO A 230 12.63 12.74 -7.70
C PRO A 230 11.49 13.78 -7.61
N ILE A 231 10.28 13.32 -7.89
CA ILE A 231 9.04 14.09 -7.77
C ILE A 231 8.54 14.03 -6.33
N LYS A 232 8.06 15.17 -5.83
CA LYS A 232 7.18 15.27 -4.65
C LYS A 232 6.11 16.30 -4.95
N ILE A 233 4.85 15.90 -4.94
CA ILE A 233 3.70 16.78 -5.13
C ILE A 233 2.85 16.72 -3.87
N VAL A 234 2.45 17.88 -3.35
CA VAL A 234 1.52 17.98 -2.22
C VAL A 234 0.22 18.61 -2.72
N ARG A 235 -0.90 18.01 -2.34
CA ARG A 235 -2.25 18.53 -2.60
C ARG A 235 -3.05 18.55 -1.32
N ASN A 236 -3.90 19.56 -1.20
CA ASN A 236 -4.93 19.64 -0.19
C ASN A 236 -6.26 19.64 -0.92
N ILE A 237 -7.11 18.67 -0.60
CA ILE A 237 -8.46 18.58 -1.16
C ILE A 237 -9.41 19.10 -0.10
N ASP A 238 -9.99 20.26 -0.39
CA ASP A 238 -10.97 20.93 0.46
C ASP A 238 -12.38 20.49 0.05
N LEU A 239 -13.09 19.85 0.98
CA LEU A 239 -14.49 19.49 0.82
C LEU A 239 -15.33 20.38 1.76
N PRO A 240 -16.39 21.05 1.29
CA PRO A 240 -17.18 21.96 2.13
C PRO A 240 -17.69 21.29 3.42
N GLY A 241 -17.36 21.89 4.57
CA GLY A 241 -17.79 21.39 5.88
C GLY A 241 -17.11 20.09 6.34
N LYS A 242 -16.00 19.70 5.71
CA LYS A 242 -15.23 18.50 6.05
C LYS A 242 -13.76 18.84 6.31
N PRO A 243 -13.02 18.00 7.07
CA PRO A 243 -11.58 18.17 7.23
C PRO A 243 -10.84 18.08 5.89
N VAL A 244 -9.71 18.78 5.81
CA VAL A 244 -8.85 18.77 4.63
C VAL A 244 -8.24 17.39 4.45
N ILE A 245 -8.24 16.89 3.22
CA ILE A 245 -7.52 15.67 2.86
C ILE A 245 -6.19 16.09 2.26
N ARG A 246 -5.10 15.79 2.96
CA ARG A 246 -3.74 16.02 2.47
C ARG A 246 -3.28 14.80 1.67
N VAL A 247 -2.77 15.05 0.48
CA VAL A 247 -2.26 14.02 -0.43
C VAL A 247 -0.82 14.33 -0.78
N GLU A 248 0.08 13.36 -0.60
CA GLU A 248 1.47 13.45 -1.04
C GLU A 248 1.76 12.38 -2.08
N ILE A 249 2.30 12.81 -3.23
CA ILE A 249 2.71 11.94 -4.32
C ILE A 249 4.22 12.03 -4.47
N TYR A 250 4.91 10.91 -4.31
CA TYR A 250 6.33 10.76 -4.59
C TYR A 250 6.50 9.85 -5.80
N ALA A 251 7.37 10.20 -6.73
CA ALA A 251 7.73 9.31 -7.83
C ALA A 251 9.22 9.44 -8.16
N GLY A 252 9.89 8.30 -8.27
CA GLY A 252 11.30 8.25 -8.60
C GLY A 252 11.76 6.83 -8.81
N ILE A 253 13.05 6.61 -8.60
CA ILE A 253 13.67 5.31 -8.78
C ILE A 253 14.56 4.93 -7.59
N VAL A 254 14.88 3.64 -7.50
CA VAL A 254 15.88 3.06 -6.59
C VAL A 254 17.15 2.64 -7.34
N LYS A 255 18.25 2.44 -6.59
CA LYS A 255 19.56 2.04 -7.12
C LYS A 255 19.61 0.63 -7.66
N ASP A 256 18.84 -0.28 -7.09
CA ASP A 256 18.82 -1.67 -7.52
C ASP A 256 17.53 -1.98 -8.27
N SER A 257 17.66 -2.76 -9.33
CA SER A 257 16.51 -3.21 -10.10
C SER A 257 15.83 -4.34 -9.34
N ASP A 258 14.62 -4.10 -8.87
CA ASP A 258 13.83 -5.11 -8.16
C ASP A 258 12.40 -5.08 -8.71
N PRO A 259 12.08 -6.01 -9.63
CA PRO A 259 10.77 -6.09 -10.24
C PRO A 259 9.66 -6.33 -9.22
N GLU A 260 9.88 -7.11 -8.16
CA GLU A 260 8.84 -7.46 -7.20
C GLU A 260 8.40 -6.26 -6.36
N GLN A 261 9.35 -5.40 -6.01
CA GLN A 261 9.10 -4.15 -5.28
C GLN A 261 8.77 -2.95 -6.18
N SER A 262 8.75 -3.13 -7.50
CA SER A 262 8.40 -2.05 -8.43
C SER A 262 6.92 -1.71 -8.42
N GLY A 263 6.56 -0.44 -8.43
CA GLY A 263 5.16 -0.03 -8.56
C GLY A 263 4.78 1.10 -7.60
N TRP A 264 3.47 1.22 -7.40
CA TRP A 264 2.88 2.21 -6.49
C TRP A 264 2.63 1.60 -5.11
N TYR A 265 2.99 2.36 -4.09
CA TYR A 265 2.71 2.11 -2.69
C TYR A 265 1.67 3.14 -2.25
N VAL A 266 0.46 2.70 -1.92
CA VAL A 266 -0.64 3.59 -1.56
C VAL A 266 -0.99 3.40 -0.09
N SER A 267 -0.93 4.46 0.71
CA SER A 267 -1.25 4.44 2.13
C SER A 267 -2.28 5.49 2.51
N CYS A 268 -3.07 5.19 3.53
CA CYS A 268 -4.09 6.06 4.10
C CYS A 268 -3.85 6.13 5.61
N ASN A 269 -3.66 7.33 6.17
CA ASN A 269 -3.33 7.54 7.59
C ASN A 269 -2.19 6.61 8.09
N GLY A 270 -1.14 6.47 7.29
CA GLY A 270 0.04 5.63 7.60
C GLY A 270 -0.15 4.12 7.45
N ARG A 271 -1.36 3.66 7.12
CA ARG A 271 -1.67 2.25 6.85
C ARG A 271 -1.49 1.94 5.35
N LEU A 272 -0.60 1.02 5.00
CA LEU A 272 -0.33 0.64 3.59
C LEU A 272 -1.45 -0.25 3.01
N ILE A 273 -2.14 0.23 1.97
CA ILE A 273 -3.26 -0.45 1.33
C ILE A 273 -2.80 -1.25 0.11
N LEU A 274 -2.00 -0.60 -0.76
CA LEU A 274 -1.44 -1.23 -1.95
C LEU A 274 0.09 -1.22 -1.85
N ARG A 275 0.72 -2.34 -2.19
CA ARG A 275 2.17 -2.53 -2.15
C ARG A 275 2.68 -2.90 -3.54
N ALA A 276 3.67 -2.17 -4.04
CA ALA A 276 4.28 -2.42 -5.34
C ALA A 276 3.25 -2.68 -6.46
N ASP A 277 2.13 -1.92 -6.42
CA ASP A 277 1.01 -2.16 -7.31
C ASP A 277 1.36 -1.75 -8.74
N LYS A 278 1.01 -2.64 -9.67
CA LYS A 278 1.27 -2.53 -11.11
C LYS A 278 -0.01 -2.62 -11.94
N THR A 279 -1.16 -2.40 -11.29
CA THR A 279 -2.46 -2.60 -11.92
C THR A 279 -3.01 -1.28 -12.46
N ARG A 280 -4.13 -1.37 -13.17
CA ARG A 280 -4.88 -0.22 -13.68
C ARG A 280 -5.37 0.69 -12.56
N VAL A 281 -5.55 0.16 -11.34
CA VAL A 281 -5.94 0.94 -10.15
C VAL A 281 -4.97 2.10 -9.96
N THR A 282 -3.66 1.85 -10.09
CA THR A 282 -2.60 2.86 -9.90
C THR A 282 -2.08 3.47 -11.21
N GLY A 283 -2.81 3.27 -12.31
CA GLY A 283 -2.57 3.94 -13.60
C GLY A 283 -1.65 3.20 -14.56
N TRP A 284 -1.28 1.94 -14.30
CA TRP A 284 -0.55 1.10 -15.26
C TRP A 284 -1.46 0.62 -16.38
N ASP A 285 -0.92 0.46 -17.60
CA ASP A 285 -1.70 0.07 -18.79
C ASP A 285 -2.93 0.97 -19.05
N GLU A 286 -2.84 2.24 -18.65
CA GLU A 286 -3.90 3.23 -18.84
C GLU A 286 -3.48 4.34 -19.79
N GLN A 287 -4.49 4.99 -20.38
CA GLN A 287 -4.33 6.19 -21.18
C GLN A 287 -5.12 7.33 -20.53
N TYR A 288 -4.44 8.44 -20.32
CA TYR A 288 -5.03 9.68 -19.85
C TYR A 288 -4.63 10.80 -20.82
N GLU A 289 -5.63 11.40 -21.47
CA GLU A 289 -5.43 12.34 -22.58
C GLU A 289 -4.47 11.77 -23.65
N ASN A 290 -3.34 12.43 -23.88
CA ASN A 290 -2.28 12.03 -24.82
C ASN A 290 -1.15 11.23 -24.17
N VAL A 291 -1.28 10.91 -22.88
CA VAL A 291 -0.28 10.17 -22.11
C VAL A 291 -0.71 8.72 -21.99
N LYS A 292 0.12 7.82 -22.52
CA LYS A 292 -0.06 6.37 -22.38
C LYS A 292 1.00 5.81 -21.42
N ILE A 293 0.55 5.04 -20.45
CA ILE A 293 1.42 4.25 -19.57
C ILE A 293 1.46 2.82 -20.12
N PRO A 294 2.65 2.25 -20.35
CA PRO A 294 2.78 0.86 -20.77
C PRO A 294 2.34 -0.11 -19.66
N LYS A 295 2.14 -1.37 -20.01
CA LYS A 295 2.11 -2.45 -19.01
C LYS A 295 3.43 -2.46 -18.25
N ALA A 296 3.36 -2.80 -16.96
CA ALA A 296 4.57 -2.99 -16.18
C ALA A 296 5.43 -4.10 -16.81
N HIS A 297 6.71 -3.80 -16.98
CA HIS A 297 7.71 -4.65 -17.61
C HIS A 297 9.02 -4.58 -16.82
N GLY A 298 9.95 -5.53 -17.02
CA GLY A 298 11.21 -5.60 -16.29
C GLY A 298 12.06 -4.33 -16.36
N GLN A 299 12.01 -3.60 -17.48
CA GLN A 299 12.73 -2.33 -17.63
C GLN A 299 12.29 -1.25 -16.63
N PHE A 300 11.07 -1.38 -16.07
CA PHE A 300 10.54 -0.45 -15.08
C PHE A 300 10.80 -0.88 -13.64
N ALA A 301 11.55 -1.96 -13.41
CA ALA A 301 11.78 -2.55 -12.08
C ALA A 301 12.40 -1.60 -11.04
N ARG A 302 12.97 -0.49 -11.49
CA ARG A 302 13.53 0.54 -10.61
C ARG A 302 12.50 1.56 -10.14
N PHE A 303 11.31 1.60 -10.75
CA PHE A 303 10.28 2.57 -10.42
C PHE A 303 9.75 2.36 -9.00
N ARG A 304 9.66 3.45 -8.24
CA ARG A 304 8.96 3.50 -6.96
C ARG A 304 8.08 4.76 -6.93
N GLY A 305 6.78 4.54 -6.79
CA GLY A 305 5.80 5.59 -6.53
C GLY A 305 5.20 5.43 -5.15
N TYR A 306 5.06 6.52 -4.40
CA TYR A 306 4.38 6.52 -3.09
C TYR A 306 3.25 7.53 -3.11
N LEU A 307 2.06 7.09 -2.74
CA LEU A 307 0.87 7.93 -2.61
C LEU A 307 0.37 7.84 -1.17
N ARG A 308 0.36 8.97 -0.48
CA ARG A 308 -0.09 9.05 0.91
C ARG A 308 -1.30 9.95 1.03
N PHE A 309 -2.40 9.41 1.51
CA PHE A 309 -3.56 10.17 1.95
C PHE A 309 -3.54 10.33 3.47
N THR A 310 -3.76 11.54 3.94
CA THR A 310 -3.90 11.85 5.36
C THR A 310 -5.14 12.70 5.57
N CYS A 311 -6.02 12.27 6.47
CA CYS A 311 -7.19 13.05 6.85
C CYS A 311 -7.59 12.72 8.29
N ASP A 312 -8.05 13.74 9.01
CA ASP A 312 -8.61 13.57 10.35
C ASP A 312 -9.88 12.72 10.34
N ASP A 313 -10.66 12.81 9.25
CA ASP A 313 -11.84 11.99 9.01
C ASP A 313 -11.52 10.86 8.03
N ALA A 314 -11.37 9.64 8.57
CA ALA A 314 -10.97 8.47 7.80
C ALA A 314 -12.05 7.98 6.83
N ASP A 315 -13.32 8.41 6.98
CA ASP A 315 -14.42 8.09 6.06
C ASP A 315 -14.23 8.76 4.68
N LEU A 316 -13.40 9.81 4.63
CA LEU A 316 -13.10 10.53 3.39
C LEU A 316 -11.96 9.89 2.58
N LEU A 317 -11.25 8.92 3.18
CA LEU A 317 -10.11 8.27 2.55
C LEU A 317 -10.58 7.20 1.54
N PRO A 318 -9.86 7.03 0.42
CA PRO A 318 -10.32 6.18 -0.68
C PRO A 318 -10.03 4.69 -0.45
N TRP A 319 -10.31 4.14 0.73
CA TRP A 319 -10.16 2.70 1.02
C TRP A 319 -11.51 2.00 1.20
N ASN A 320 -11.52 0.67 1.17
CA ASN A 320 -12.70 -0.12 1.54
C ASN A 320 -12.74 -0.44 3.05
N THR A 321 -13.85 -1.01 3.53
CA THR A 321 -14.07 -1.33 4.96
C THR A 321 -13.15 -2.43 5.51
N THR A 322 -12.52 -3.20 4.63
CA THR A 322 -11.50 -4.21 4.95
C THR A 322 -10.07 -3.66 4.86
N LYS A 323 -9.91 -2.38 4.49
CA LYS A 323 -8.61 -1.68 4.34
C LYS A 323 -7.61 -2.47 3.49
N SER A 324 -8.12 -3.15 2.46
CA SER A 324 -7.35 -4.04 1.59
C SER A 324 -7.25 -3.55 0.16
N GLU A 325 -8.13 -2.63 -0.24
CA GLU A 325 -8.22 -2.11 -1.59
C GLU A 325 -8.55 -0.62 -1.58
N ILE A 326 -8.21 0.03 -2.69
CA ILE A 326 -8.58 1.41 -2.96
C ILE A 326 -9.95 1.43 -3.63
N ASN A 327 -10.84 2.29 -3.13
CA ASN A 327 -12.12 2.58 -3.76
C ASN A 327 -11.91 3.52 -4.96
N GLU A 328 -11.83 2.95 -6.17
CA GLU A 328 -11.66 3.69 -7.43
C GLU A 328 -12.82 4.64 -7.76
N GLU A 329 -13.99 4.43 -7.16
CA GLU A 329 -15.16 5.31 -7.32
C GLU A 329 -15.10 6.53 -6.39
N SER A 330 -14.11 6.60 -5.49
CA SER A 330 -13.92 7.78 -4.64
C SER A 330 -13.53 8.99 -5.48
N ASN A 331 -14.30 10.09 -5.37
CA ASN A 331 -13.98 11.37 -6.00
C ASN A 331 -12.56 11.86 -5.67
N VAL A 332 -12.11 11.58 -4.44
CA VAL A 332 -10.77 11.92 -3.96
C VAL A 332 -9.70 11.18 -4.77
N TYR A 333 -9.92 9.88 -5.01
CA TYR A 333 -8.98 9.07 -5.78
C TYR A 333 -9.00 9.44 -7.27
N GLN A 334 -10.20 9.64 -7.84
CA GLN A 334 -10.36 10.04 -9.24
C GLN A 334 -9.70 11.39 -9.55
N ALA A 335 -9.71 12.33 -8.61
CA ALA A 335 -9.02 13.61 -8.75
C ALA A 335 -7.49 13.47 -8.77
N ILE A 336 -6.94 12.49 -8.04
CA ILE A 336 -5.50 12.30 -7.85
C ILE A 336 -4.87 11.34 -8.87
N LYS A 337 -5.62 10.33 -9.35
CA LYS A 337 -5.13 9.33 -10.31
C LYS A 337 -4.46 9.94 -11.55
N PRO A 338 -4.98 11.03 -12.17
CA PRO A 338 -4.28 11.73 -13.25
C PRO A 338 -2.89 12.23 -12.87
N GLU A 339 -2.72 12.80 -11.67
CA GLU A 339 -1.41 13.30 -11.21
C GLU A 339 -0.41 12.15 -11.03
N MET A 340 -0.86 10.99 -10.55
CA MET A 340 -0.05 9.77 -10.49
C MET A 340 0.43 9.35 -11.88
N ILE A 341 -0.48 9.29 -12.86
CA ILE A 341 -0.17 8.91 -14.24
C ILE A 341 0.87 9.85 -14.85
N LEU A 342 0.70 11.16 -14.68
CA LEU A 342 1.63 12.17 -15.20
C LEU A 342 3.00 12.10 -14.50
N ALA A 343 3.04 11.87 -13.18
CA ALA A 343 4.29 11.71 -12.44
C ALA A 343 5.03 10.43 -12.86
N MET A 344 4.32 9.30 -12.94
CA MET A 344 4.87 8.02 -13.39
C MET A 344 5.41 8.09 -14.81
N ARG A 345 4.71 8.80 -15.73
CA ARG A 345 5.17 8.96 -17.11
C ARG A 345 6.57 9.54 -17.19
N GLN A 346 6.86 10.58 -16.41
CA GLN A 346 8.17 11.24 -16.42
C GLN A 346 9.30 10.28 -15.99
N VAL A 347 9.02 9.42 -15.01
CA VAL A 347 10.00 8.41 -14.55
C VAL A 347 10.15 7.28 -15.57
N ILE A 348 9.05 6.84 -16.20
CA ILE A 348 9.08 5.86 -17.28
C ILE A 348 9.89 6.37 -18.47
N ASP A 349 9.75 7.66 -18.84
CA ASP A 349 10.56 8.27 -19.89
C ASP A 349 12.06 8.23 -19.60
N PHE A 350 12.44 8.48 -18.35
CA PHE A 350 13.81 8.31 -17.91
C PHE A 350 14.26 6.84 -18.01
N LEU A 351 13.45 5.90 -17.52
CA LEU A 351 13.80 4.47 -17.53
C LEU A 351 13.95 3.91 -18.94
N ASN A 352 13.12 4.36 -19.90
CA ASN A 352 13.28 4.02 -21.30
C ASN A 352 14.60 4.51 -21.88
N LYS A 353 15.02 5.73 -21.52
CA LYS A 353 16.32 6.28 -21.94
C LYS A 353 17.48 5.54 -21.29
N LEU A 354 17.37 5.22 -20.00
CA LEU A 354 18.36 4.44 -19.27
C LEU A 354 18.54 3.05 -19.89
N ASP A 355 17.45 2.38 -20.24
CA ASP A 355 17.47 1.09 -20.93
C ASP A 355 18.16 1.20 -22.30
N SER A 356 17.88 2.26 -23.07
CA SER A 356 18.52 2.50 -24.36
C SER A 356 20.03 2.79 -24.27
N GLU A 357 20.56 3.21 -23.12
CA GLU A 357 22.01 3.37 -22.94
C GLU A 357 22.73 2.03 -23.04
N LEU A 358 22.10 0.91 -22.67
CA LEU A 358 22.70 -0.43 -22.71
C LEU A 358 23.21 -0.80 -24.11
N ASP A 359 22.56 -0.29 -25.15
CA ASP A 359 22.91 -0.50 -26.56
C ASP A 359 23.90 0.55 -27.12
N SER A 360 24.42 1.44 -26.27
CA SER A 360 25.35 2.53 -26.64
C SER A 360 26.61 2.51 -25.77
N ASP A 361 27.64 3.26 -26.15
CA ASP A 361 28.82 3.51 -25.29
C ASP A 361 28.59 4.68 -24.30
N ASP A 362 27.49 5.42 -24.45
CA ASP A 362 27.12 6.48 -23.51
C ASP A 362 26.59 5.87 -22.20
N ARG A 363 27.03 6.42 -21.08
CA ARG A 363 26.73 5.95 -19.72
C ARG A 363 26.25 7.08 -18.82
N LEU A 364 25.88 8.23 -19.39
CA LEU A 364 25.50 9.43 -18.64
C LEU A 364 24.42 9.17 -17.58
N LEU A 365 23.32 8.51 -17.94
CA LEU A 365 22.21 8.20 -17.03
C LEU A 365 22.61 7.10 -16.06
N THR A 366 23.31 6.08 -16.53
CA THR A 366 23.85 4.99 -15.70
C THR A 366 24.75 5.53 -14.59
N ASP A 367 25.66 6.46 -14.93
CA ASP A 367 26.55 7.13 -13.99
C ASP A 367 25.78 8.07 -13.05
N ALA A 368 24.75 8.75 -13.54
CA ALA A 368 23.88 9.56 -12.72
C ALA A 368 23.10 8.73 -11.68
N VAL A 369 22.63 7.53 -12.03
CA VAL A 369 22.01 6.59 -11.08
C VAL A 369 23.02 6.13 -10.03
N ARG A 370 24.21 5.73 -10.47
CA ARG A 370 25.27 5.22 -9.59
C ARG A 370 25.75 6.27 -8.57
N SER A 371 25.92 7.51 -9.03
CA SER A 371 26.42 8.64 -8.22
C SER A 371 25.36 9.28 -7.30
N SER A 372 24.07 9.04 -7.55
CA SER A 372 23.00 9.55 -6.69
C SER A 372 23.01 8.88 -5.32
N ALA A 373 22.57 9.58 -4.27
CA ALA A 373 22.44 9.03 -2.93
C ALA A 373 21.02 8.51 -2.71
N GLU A 374 20.85 7.51 -1.86
CA GLU A 374 19.52 7.11 -1.39
C GLU A 374 19.07 8.06 -0.28
N VAL A 375 17.89 8.64 -0.44
CA VAL A 375 17.33 9.62 0.49
C VAL A 375 15.94 9.19 0.93
N LYS A 376 15.62 9.45 2.20
CA LYS A 376 14.30 9.20 2.79
C LYS A 376 13.24 10.07 2.12
N LEU A 377 12.00 9.60 1.97
CA LEU A 377 10.92 10.39 1.38
C LEU A 377 10.70 11.75 2.06
N SER A 378 10.85 11.79 3.39
CA SER A 378 10.71 13.01 4.20
C SER A 378 11.71 14.11 3.82
N SER A 379 12.88 13.74 3.30
CA SER A 379 13.94 14.69 2.89
C SER A 379 13.79 15.23 1.47
N ILE A 380 12.85 14.70 0.69
CA ILE A 380 12.61 15.13 -0.69
C ILE A 380 11.85 16.46 -0.69
N SER A 381 12.36 17.45 -1.42
CA SER A 381 11.73 18.76 -1.59
C SER A 381 10.60 18.71 -2.62
N GLU A 382 9.57 19.53 -2.42
CA GLU A 382 8.41 19.60 -3.31
C GLU A 382 8.79 20.09 -4.72
N ARG A 383 8.38 19.31 -5.73
CA ARG A 383 8.58 19.56 -7.16
C ARG A 383 7.75 18.58 -8.00
N ALA A 384 7.10 19.11 -9.04
CA ALA A 384 6.25 18.32 -9.94
C ALA A 384 7.00 17.68 -11.12
N LYS A 385 8.28 18.00 -11.31
CA LYS A 385 9.10 17.48 -12.43
C LYS A 385 10.11 16.46 -11.96
N PHE A 386 10.32 15.40 -12.74
CA PHE A 386 11.45 14.50 -12.56
C PHE A 386 12.65 15.05 -13.35
N ASP A 387 13.73 15.45 -12.67
CA ASP A 387 14.94 15.91 -13.38
C ASP A 387 15.92 14.76 -13.52
N PHE A 388 16.52 14.68 -14.69
CA PHE A 388 17.62 13.79 -15.01
C PHE A 388 18.47 14.44 -16.12
N PRO A 389 19.75 14.06 -16.28
CA PRO A 389 20.57 14.57 -17.36
C PRO A 389 19.97 14.24 -18.72
N THR A 390 19.89 15.22 -19.61
CA THR A 390 19.57 14.95 -21.01
C THR A 390 20.86 14.99 -21.81
N PRO A 391 21.16 13.99 -22.66
CA PRO A 391 22.28 14.11 -23.58
C PRO A 391 22.09 15.38 -24.44
N PRO A 392 23.17 16.06 -24.83
CA PRO A 392 23.09 17.23 -25.71
C PRO A 392 22.32 16.83 -26.98
N THR A 393 21.41 17.69 -27.42
CA THR A 393 20.61 17.44 -28.63
C THR A 393 21.53 17.28 -29.83
N THR A 394 21.85 16.04 -30.20
CA THR A 394 22.44 15.76 -31.51
C THR A 394 21.40 16.14 -32.58
N PRO A 395 21.82 16.81 -33.67
CA PRO A 395 20.92 17.15 -34.76
C PRO A 395 20.18 15.89 -35.25
N PRO A 396 18.92 16.01 -35.69
CA PRO A 396 18.12 14.86 -36.09
C PRO A 396 18.91 14.05 -37.13
N LYS A 397 19.12 12.76 -36.84
CA LYS A 397 19.71 11.84 -37.81
C LYS A 397 18.87 11.93 -39.10
N PRO A 398 19.50 11.93 -40.30
CA PRO A 398 18.79 12.03 -41.55
C PRO A 398 17.69 10.96 -41.62
N LYS A 399 16.53 11.32 -42.18
CA LYS A 399 15.42 10.40 -42.37
C LYS A 399 15.85 9.29 -43.34
N VAL A 400 16.24 8.14 -42.81
CA VAL A 400 16.56 6.95 -43.61
C VAL A 400 15.29 6.20 -43.97
N ARG A 401 15.29 5.53 -45.13
CA ARG A 401 14.23 4.60 -45.55
C ARG A 401 14.87 3.24 -45.85
N THR A 402 14.20 2.17 -45.45
CA THR A 402 14.62 0.82 -45.82
C THR A 402 14.15 0.49 -47.23
N ILE A 403 15.08 0.04 -48.08
CA ILE A 403 14.80 -0.49 -49.41
C ILE A 403 14.97 -2.01 -49.35
N SER A 404 13.96 -2.77 -49.79
CA SER A 404 14.00 -4.23 -49.80
C SER A 404 13.37 -4.80 -51.08
N TYR A 405 14.02 -5.77 -51.70
CA TYR A 405 13.53 -6.47 -52.89
C TYR A 405 14.14 -7.88 -52.98
N GLN A 406 13.51 -8.76 -53.74
CA GLN A 406 13.96 -10.14 -53.96
C GLN A 406 14.59 -10.29 -55.35
N MET A 407 15.66 -11.06 -55.46
CA MET A 407 16.32 -11.38 -56.73
C MET A 407 16.70 -12.86 -56.78
N PRO A 408 16.78 -13.48 -57.98
CA PRO A 408 17.28 -14.84 -58.13
C PRO A 408 18.70 -14.99 -57.57
N SER A 409 18.96 -16.07 -56.82
CA SER A 409 20.24 -16.29 -56.13
C SER A 409 21.45 -16.18 -57.07
N GLU A 410 21.37 -16.76 -58.27
CA GLU A 410 22.44 -16.70 -59.28
C GLU A 410 22.82 -15.26 -59.67
N ARG A 411 21.85 -14.34 -59.74
CA ARG A 411 22.10 -12.93 -60.05
C ARG A 411 22.73 -12.19 -58.88
N VAL A 412 22.35 -12.56 -57.65
CA VAL A 412 22.90 -11.98 -56.42
C VAL A 412 24.34 -12.41 -56.22
N GLU A 413 24.64 -13.70 -56.38
CA GLU A 413 26.00 -14.26 -56.31
C GLU A 413 26.91 -13.61 -57.36
N ARG A 414 26.41 -13.45 -58.60
CA ARG A 414 27.16 -12.76 -59.64
C ARG A 414 27.43 -11.28 -59.32
N ALA A 415 26.46 -10.59 -58.71
CA ALA A 415 26.64 -9.21 -58.26
C ALA A 415 27.65 -9.10 -57.11
N MET A 416 27.67 -10.07 -56.18
CA MET A 416 28.67 -10.15 -55.11
C MET A 416 30.09 -10.27 -55.66
N GLU A 417 30.31 -11.11 -56.67
CA GLU A 417 31.61 -11.24 -57.34
C GLU A 417 32.04 -9.93 -58.02
N LEU A 418 31.15 -9.29 -58.77
CA LEU A 418 31.47 -8.09 -59.55
C LEU A 418 31.75 -6.87 -58.66
N LEU A 419 31.05 -6.76 -57.54
CA LEU A 419 31.21 -5.67 -56.57
C LEU A 419 32.22 -6.00 -55.46
N ASN A 420 32.77 -7.22 -55.48
CA ASN A 420 33.66 -7.75 -54.44
C ASN A 420 33.04 -7.65 -53.03
N ALA A 421 31.72 -7.85 -52.94
CA ALA A 421 30.92 -7.71 -51.73
C ALA A 421 30.80 -9.03 -50.96
N SER A 422 30.89 -8.96 -49.64
CA SER A 422 30.85 -10.11 -48.74
C SER A 422 29.46 -10.39 -48.16
N THR A 423 28.55 -9.40 -48.22
CA THR A 423 27.18 -9.52 -47.69
C THR A 423 26.12 -9.01 -48.68
N LEU A 424 24.89 -9.52 -48.54
CA LEU A 424 23.74 -9.04 -49.33
C LEU A 424 23.45 -7.55 -49.12
N LYS A 425 23.75 -7.04 -47.93
CA LYS A 425 23.60 -5.62 -47.59
C LYS A 425 24.60 -4.76 -48.36
N GLU A 426 25.85 -5.22 -48.46
CA GLU A 426 26.88 -4.54 -49.26
C GLU A 426 26.50 -4.49 -50.73
N VAL A 427 25.98 -5.59 -51.31
CA VAL A 427 25.46 -5.59 -52.69
C VAL A 427 24.39 -4.52 -52.88
N GLY A 428 23.40 -4.46 -51.99
CA GLY A 428 22.33 -3.45 -52.07
C GLY A 428 22.85 -2.01 -51.93
N THR A 429 23.87 -1.80 -51.08
CA THR A 429 24.48 -0.48 -50.86
C THR A 429 25.30 -0.06 -52.09
N GLU A 430 26.21 -0.91 -52.55
CA GLU A 430 27.11 -0.63 -53.67
C GLU A 430 26.37 -0.47 -55.01
N THR A 431 25.31 -1.27 -55.25
CA THR A 431 24.48 -1.10 -56.45
C THR A 431 23.70 0.21 -56.44
N PHE A 432 23.22 0.64 -55.27
CA PHE A 432 22.55 1.92 -55.12
C PHE A 432 23.53 3.08 -55.27
N ASP A 433 24.71 2.99 -54.67
CA ASP A 433 25.77 4.00 -54.79
C ASP A 433 26.32 4.09 -56.22
N TYR A 434 26.39 2.97 -56.95
CA TYR A 434 26.69 2.96 -58.38
C TYR A 434 25.61 3.70 -59.18
N PHE A 435 24.33 3.42 -58.93
CA PHE A 435 23.21 4.11 -59.59
C PHE A 435 23.25 5.62 -59.33
N MET A 436 23.38 6.02 -58.06
CA MET A 436 23.44 7.44 -57.69
C MET A 436 24.63 8.15 -58.32
N ARG A 437 25.82 7.52 -58.38
CA ARG A 437 26.99 8.09 -59.07
C ARG A 437 26.75 8.32 -60.56
N MET A 438 26.10 7.39 -61.23
CA MET A 438 25.80 7.51 -62.66
C MET A 438 24.77 8.62 -62.95
N GLU A 439 23.77 8.79 -62.09
CA GLU A 439 22.70 9.79 -62.27
C GLU A 439 23.11 11.20 -61.77
N ASP A 440 23.93 11.30 -60.73
CA ASP A 440 24.43 12.60 -60.25
C ASP A 440 25.44 13.22 -61.22
N ASP A 441 26.23 12.42 -61.97
CA ASP A 441 27.16 12.93 -62.99
C ASP A 441 26.45 13.41 -64.28
N GLU A 442 25.25 12.94 -64.60
CA GLU A 442 24.44 13.47 -65.73
C GLU A 442 23.79 14.83 -65.42
N SER A 443 23.88 15.32 -64.17
CA SER A 443 23.32 16.62 -63.76
C SER A 443 24.30 17.80 -63.97
N ALA A 444 25.49 17.54 -64.53
CA ALA A 444 26.56 18.52 -64.69
C ALA A 444 26.98 18.81 -66.16
N GLU A 445 26.17 18.41 -67.16
CA GLU A 445 26.31 18.84 -68.57
C GLU A 445 25.18 19.74 -69.05
#